data_AF-A0AA88AKG2-F1
#
_entry.id   AF-A0AA88AKG2-F1
#
_cell.length_a   1.000
_cell.length_b   1.000
_cell.length_c   1.000
_cell.angle_alpha   90.00
_cell.angle_beta   90.00
_cell.angle_gamma   90.00
#
_symmetry.space_group_name_H-M   'P 1'
#
loop_
_entity.id
_entity.type
_entity.pdbx_description
1 polymer ?
#
loop_
_entity_poly.entity_id
_entity_poly.type
_entity_poly.pdbx_seq_one_letter_code
_entity_poly.pdbx_strand_id
1 'polypeptide(L)'
;MTLEKLESLTDYLRFSGTCAEWHSIAKDNENKRITMPRCHQVPMLLIPSHEDQHTWSAYNVLNNEFLSTKLSILNGKRFGGSSEGWLVAVEDNFSVTLYKPFSMANDGSCSNTDLRIRLPSLFPPPCPEEWDYHVFKAIITADPIENPTDCIVVIDSTPYMFLEN
;
A
#
# COMPACT_ATOMS: atom_id res chain seq x y z
N MET A 1 -1.24 0.83 -33.45
CA MET A 1 -1.95 0.50 -32.19
C MET A 1 -2.00 1.79 -31.39
N THR A 2 -3.15 2.46 -31.32
CA THR A 2 -3.25 3.78 -30.71
C THR A 2 -3.34 3.64 -29.18
N LEU A 3 -2.47 4.34 -28.46
CA LEU A 3 -2.45 4.41 -26.99
C LEU A 3 -3.83 4.79 -26.40
N GLU A 4 -4.64 5.48 -27.20
CA GLU A 4 -6.01 5.89 -26.92
C GLU A 4 -7.01 4.75 -26.68
N LYS A 5 -6.65 3.50 -27.00
CA LYS A 5 -7.48 2.31 -26.79
C LYS A 5 -7.13 1.52 -25.52
N LEU A 6 -6.19 2.00 -24.70
CA LEU A 6 -5.84 1.34 -23.45
C LEU A 6 -6.89 1.69 -22.38
N GLU A 7 -7.84 0.79 -22.17
CA GLU A 7 -8.96 0.97 -21.24
C GLU A 7 -8.54 0.80 -19.77
N SER A 8 -7.47 0.04 -19.50
CA SER A 8 -6.98 -0.20 -18.15
C SER A 8 -5.60 0.41 -17.89
N LEU A 9 -5.38 0.85 -16.64
CA LEU A 9 -4.06 1.27 -16.21
C LEU A 9 -3.02 0.14 -16.33
N THR A 10 -3.40 -1.10 -16.03
CA THR A 10 -2.50 -2.25 -16.12
C THR A 10 -1.97 -2.43 -17.53
N ASP A 11 -2.81 -2.26 -18.56
CA ASP A 11 -2.39 -2.37 -19.96
C ASP A 11 -1.44 -1.25 -20.34
N TYR A 12 -1.66 -0.04 -19.82
CA TYR A 12 -0.72 1.05 -20.01
C TYR A 12 0.61 0.79 -19.31
N LEU A 13 0.61 0.32 -18.06
CA LEU A 13 1.86 0.04 -17.34
C LEU A 13 2.69 -0.99 -18.11
N ARG A 14 2.03 -2.05 -18.60
CA ARG A 14 2.63 -3.06 -19.48
C ARG A 14 3.17 -2.44 -20.76
N PHE A 15 2.39 -1.58 -21.42
CA PHE A 15 2.81 -0.85 -22.62
C PHE A 15 4.05 0.01 -22.36
N SER A 16 4.07 0.75 -21.26
CA SER A 16 5.15 1.68 -20.91
C SER A 16 6.43 1.00 -20.44
N GLY A 17 6.34 -0.29 -20.07
CA GLY A 17 7.47 -1.10 -19.61
C GLY A 17 8.13 -1.97 -20.70
N THR A 18 7.69 -1.89 -21.97
CA THR A 18 8.21 -2.77 -23.03
C THR A 18 9.59 -2.34 -23.54
N CYS A 19 9.75 -1.09 -23.97
CA CYS A 19 11.01 -0.51 -24.41
C CYS A 19 11.03 1.01 -24.22
N ALA A 20 12.22 1.62 -24.39
CA ALA A 20 12.43 3.04 -24.19
C ALA A 20 11.55 3.93 -25.11
N GLU A 21 11.34 3.54 -26.38
CA GLU A 21 10.49 4.33 -27.27
C GLU A 21 9.02 4.32 -26.82
N TRP A 22 8.51 3.16 -26.38
CA TRP A 22 7.13 3.01 -25.93
C TRP A 22 6.91 3.70 -24.59
N HIS A 23 7.92 3.70 -23.72
CA HIS A 23 7.93 4.49 -22.50
C HIS A 23 7.83 6.00 -22.80
N SER A 24 8.61 6.50 -23.76
CA SER A 24 8.54 7.91 -24.18
C SER A 24 7.16 8.27 -24.74
N ILE A 25 6.61 7.42 -25.62
CA ILE A 25 5.27 7.63 -26.20
C ILE A 25 4.18 7.64 -25.12
N ALA A 26 4.28 6.74 -24.14
CA ALA A 26 3.38 6.69 -23.00
C ALA A 26 3.45 8.02 -22.24
N LYS A 27 4.65 8.45 -21.86
CA LYS A 27 4.90 9.69 -21.11
C LYS A 27 4.36 10.94 -21.82
N ASP A 28 4.55 11.06 -23.13
CA ASP A 28 4.03 12.20 -23.91
C ASP A 28 2.50 12.29 -23.94
N ASN A 29 1.82 11.16 -23.71
CA ASN A 29 0.36 11.07 -23.70
C ASN A 29 -0.24 11.05 -22.28
N GLU A 30 0.58 11.28 -21.25
CA GLU A 30 0.18 11.28 -19.84
C GLU A 30 -0.97 12.26 -19.54
N ASN A 31 -1.03 13.39 -20.26
CA ASN A 31 -2.09 14.40 -20.10
C ASN A 31 -3.50 13.86 -20.38
N LYS A 32 -3.65 12.78 -21.17
CA LYS A 32 -4.95 12.11 -21.39
C LYS A 32 -5.38 11.25 -20.18
N ARG A 33 -4.51 11.03 -19.19
CA ARG A 33 -4.75 10.22 -17.99
C ARG A 33 -5.28 11.02 -16.80
N ILE A 34 -5.26 12.35 -16.86
CA ILE A 34 -5.71 13.23 -15.76
C ILE A 34 -7.17 12.92 -15.34
N THR A 35 -7.93 12.25 -16.20
CA THR A 35 -9.31 11.81 -15.97
C THR A 35 -9.44 10.52 -15.15
N MET A 36 -8.37 9.73 -14.96
CA MET A 36 -8.39 8.52 -14.14
C MET A 36 -8.09 8.85 -12.66
N PRO A 37 -8.87 8.32 -11.70
CA PRO A 37 -8.66 8.55 -10.28
C PRO A 37 -7.26 8.07 -9.84
N ARG A 38 -6.39 9.03 -9.48
CA ARG A 38 -4.94 8.85 -9.36
C ARG A 38 -4.49 7.88 -8.25
N CYS A 39 -5.29 7.69 -7.21
CA CYS A 39 -4.83 7.01 -5.99
C CYS A 39 -5.13 5.50 -5.89
N HIS A 40 -6.07 4.96 -6.68
CA HIS A 40 -6.41 3.54 -6.57
C HIS A 40 -5.77 2.64 -7.62
N GLN A 41 -5.07 3.21 -8.60
CA GLN A 41 -4.64 2.43 -9.75
C GLN A 41 -3.10 2.32 -9.85
N VAL A 42 -2.34 3.39 -9.55
CA VAL A 42 -0.88 3.35 -9.75
C VAL A 42 -0.17 2.77 -8.52
N PRO A 43 0.68 1.71 -8.68
CA PRO A 43 1.54 1.25 -7.60
C PRO A 43 2.43 2.41 -7.12
N MET A 44 2.29 2.78 -5.85
CA MET A 44 3.13 3.79 -5.21
C MET A 44 4.19 3.13 -4.36
N LEU A 45 5.38 3.73 -4.31
CA LEU A 45 6.43 3.31 -3.39
C LEU A 45 6.26 4.07 -2.08
N LEU A 46 6.24 3.35 -0.96
CA LEU A 46 6.33 3.95 0.35
C LEU A 46 7.81 4.09 0.71
N ILE A 47 8.27 5.33 0.82
CA ILE A 47 9.65 5.67 1.11
C ILE A 47 9.68 6.33 2.50
N PRO A 48 10.54 5.86 3.43
CA PRO A 48 10.69 6.50 4.72
C PRO A 48 11.24 7.92 4.54
N SER A 49 10.69 8.88 5.27
CA SER A 49 11.16 10.26 5.25
C SER A 49 12.54 10.36 5.91
N HIS A 50 13.44 11.14 5.30
CA HIS A 50 14.74 11.43 5.89
C HIS A 50 14.66 12.39 7.09
N GLU A 51 13.62 13.23 7.14
CA GLU A 51 13.42 14.23 8.19
C GLU A 51 12.85 13.60 9.47
N ASP A 52 11.93 12.64 9.31
CA ASP A 52 11.19 12.01 10.40
C ASP A 52 11.18 10.49 10.21
N GLN A 53 11.81 9.75 11.14
CA GLN A 53 11.85 8.27 11.11
C GLN A 53 10.48 7.60 11.25
N HIS A 54 9.44 8.38 11.54
CA HIS A 54 8.08 7.93 11.79
C HIS A 54 7.10 8.29 10.68
N THR A 55 7.60 8.95 9.63
CA THR A 55 6.76 9.44 8.55
C THR A 55 7.15 8.78 7.24
N TRP A 56 6.15 8.27 6.53
CA TRP A 56 6.31 7.64 5.22
C TRP A 56 5.75 8.54 4.13
N SER A 57 6.47 8.67 3.04
CA SER A 57 6.04 9.43 1.86
C SER A 57 5.70 8.47 0.74
N ALA A 58 4.53 8.66 0.13
CA ALA A 58 4.18 7.93 -1.07
C ALA A 58 4.83 8.60 -2.29
N TYR A 59 5.59 7.81 -3.04
CA TYR A 59 6.28 8.22 -4.25
C TYR A 59 5.65 7.55 -5.46
N ASN A 60 5.21 8.37 -6.40
CA ASN A 60 4.66 7.94 -7.68
C ASN A 60 5.79 7.77 -8.68
N VAL A 61 6.11 6.51 -9.01
CA VAL A 61 7.19 6.15 -9.95
C VAL A 61 6.91 6.65 -11.36
N LEU A 62 5.64 6.72 -11.77
CA LEU A 62 5.29 7.15 -13.13
C LEU A 62 5.58 8.62 -13.35
N ASN A 63 5.21 9.44 -12.37
CA ASN A 63 5.33 10.89 -12.45
C ASN A 63 6.66 11.39 -11.87
N ASN A 64 7.43 10.51 -11.23
CA ASN A 64 8.65 10.84 -10.50
C ASN A 64 8.41 11.95 -9.45
N GLU A 65 7.32 11.84 -8.69
CA GLU A 65 6.90 12.85 -7.71
C GLU A 65 6.49 12.21 -6.38
N PHE A 66 6.70 12.95 -5.29
CA PHE A 66 6.15 12.61 -3.98
C PHE A 66 4.76 13.21 -3.83
N LEU A 67 3.82 12.44 -3.25
CA LEU A 67 2.55 12.99 -2.81
C LEU A 67 2.80 13.96 -1.65
N SER A 68 2.09 15.09 -1.65
CA SER A 68 2.11 16.07 -0.56
C SER A 68 1.64 15.46 0.77
N THR A 69 0.84 14.42 0.66
CA THR A 69 0.25 13.69 1.75
C THR A 69 1.25 12.73 2.39
N LYS A 70 1.72 13.07 3.59
CA LYS A 70 2.59 12.21 4.40
C LYS A 70 1.75 11.25 5.26
N LEU A 71 2.26 10.03 5.45
CA LEU A 71 1.69 9.00 6.32
C LEU A 71 2.42 8.99 7.67
N SER A 72 1.77 9.53 8.69
CA SER A 72 2.25 9.49 10.09
C SER A 72 1.76 8.23 10.84
N ILE A 73 1.14 7.30 10.13
CA ILE A 73 0.40 6.17 10.70
C ILE A 73 1.32 5.17 11.45
N LEU A 74 2.62 5.20 11.19
CA LEU A 74 3.54 4.08 11.42
C LEU A 74 4.77 4.48 12.26
N ASN A 75 4.55 5.10 13.42
CA ASN A 75 5.59 5.43 14.41
C ASN A 75 6.45 4.21 14.82
N GLY A 76 7.45 3.85 14.00
CA GLY A 76 8.35 2.72 14.27
C GLY A 76 7.71 1.33 14.12
N LYS A 77 6.49 1.24 13.59
CA LYS A 77 5.78 -0.04 13.45
C LYS A 77 6.12 -0.73 12.13
N ARG A 78 6.28 -2.04 12.17
CA ARG A 78 6.36 -2.87 10.96
C ARG A 78 4.96 -3.02 10.35
N PHE A 79 4.88 -2.85 9.04
CA PHE A 79 3.64 -3.03 8.29
C PHE A 79 3.94 -3.78 7.00
N GLY A 80 2.98 -4.59 6.56
CA GLY A 80 2.97 -5.24 5.26
C GLY A 80 1.95 -4.58 4.34
N GLY A 81 2.28 -4.49 3.06
CA GLY A 81 1.27 -4.21 2.04
C GLY A 81 0.39 -5.43 1.79
N SER A 82 -0.87 -5.19 1.44
CA SER A 82 -1.82 -6.19 0.99
C SER A 82 -2.54 -5.73 -0.28
N SER A 83 -3.43 -6.58 -0.79
CA SER A 83 -4.34 -6.30 -1.90
C SER A 83 -5.26 -5.09 -1.60
N GLU A 84 -5.86 -4.53 -2.65
CA GLU A 84 -6.80 -3.40 -2.56
C GLU A 84 -6.24 -2.12 -1.91
N GLY A 85 -4.91 -1.97 -1.88
CA GLY A 85 -4.22 -0.79 -1.36
C GLY A 85 -4.17 -0.71 0.17
N TRP A 86 -4.46 -1.80 0.86
CA TRP A 86 -4.41 -1.86 2.32
C TRP A 86 -2.99 -2.10 2.83
N LEU A 87 -2.67 -1.44 3.93
CA LEU A 87 -1.54 -1.77 4.78
C LEU A 87 -2.03 -2.49 6.01
N VAL A 88 -1.24 -3.43 6.51
CA VAL A 88 -1.57 -4.18 7.70
C VAL A 88 -0.40 -4.05 8.67
N ALA A 89 -0.69 -3.59 9.88
CA ALA A 89 0.29 -3.49 10.94
C ALA A 89 -0.17 -4.27 12.17
N VAL A 90 0.80 -4.76 12.92
CA VAL A 90 0.59 -5.39 14.23
C VAL A 90 0.94 -4.35 15.29
N GLU A 91 0.02 -4.16 16.23
CA GLU A 91 0.19 -3.29 17.40
C GLU A 91 0.92 -4.02 18.53
N ASP A 92 1.48 -3.28 19.48
CA ASP A 92 2.23 -3.82 20.62
C ASP A 92 1.39 -4.80 21.49
N ASN A 93 0.06 -4.66 21.44
CA ASN A 93 -0.90 -5.54 22.11
C ASN A 93 -1.35 -6.73 21.25
N PHE A 94 -0.65 -7.01 20.14
CA PHE A 94 -0.97 -8.06 19.16
C PHE A 94 -2.32 -7.92 18.49
N SER A 95 -2.96 -6.75 18.61
CA SER A 95 -4.08 -6.41 17.76
C SER A 95 -3.58 -6.09 16.36
N VAL A 96 -4.32 -6.53 15.37
CA VAL A 96 -4.00 -6.25 13.97
C VAL A 96 -4.83 -5.06 13.54
N THR A 97 -4.18 -4.08 12.93
CA THR A 97 -4.86 -2.91 12.36
C THR A 97 -4.63 -2.89 10.85
N LEU A 98 -5.73 -2.85 10.10
CA LEU A 98 -5.73 -2.56 8.67
C LEU A 98 -5.79 -1.05 8.50
N TYR A 99 -4.98 -0.49 7.62
CA TYR A 99 -4.97 0.91 7.24
C TYR A 99 -5.20 1.04 5.74
N LYS A 100 -6.06 1.96 5.32
CA LYS A 100 -6.21 2.32 3.91
C LYS A 100 -5.60 3.71 3.69
N PRO A 101 -4.29 3.79 3.47
CA PRO A 101 -3.66 5.07 3.15
C PRO A 101 -4.21 5.56 1.80
N PHE A 102 -4.54 6.86 1.73
CA PHE A 102 -5.01 7.51 0.50
C PHE A 102 -6.36 7.02 -0.04
N SER A 103 -7.35 6.84 0.85
CA SER A 103 -8.73 6.63 0.42
C SER A 103 -9.21 7.83 -0.41
N MET A 104 -9.80 7.57 -1.57
CA MET A 104 -10.40 8.62 -2.39
C MET A 104 -11.61 9.23 -1.68
N ALA A 105 -11.60 10.55 -1.50
CA ALA A 105 -12.79 11.29 -1.16
C ALA A 105 -13.69 11.40 -2.40
N ASN A 106 -14.99 11.62 -2.17
CA ASN A 106 -16.01 11.72 -3.22
C ASN A 106 -15.73 12.82 -4.27
N ASP A 107 -14.82 13.75 -4.00
CA ASP A 107 -14.40 14.82 -4.92
C ASP A 107 -13.22 14.43 -5.83
N GLY A 108 -12.76 13.18 -5.79
CA GLY A 108 -11.61 12.71 -6.55
C GLY A 108 -10.26 13.14 -5.97
N SER A 109 -10.27 13.87 -4.85
CA SER A 109 -9.09 14.17 -4.07
C SER A 109 -8.71 12.97 -3.20
N CYS A 110 -7.41 12.74 -3.02
CA CYS A 110 -6.93 11.72 -2.10
C CYS A 110 -6.99 12.33 -0.69
N SER A 111 -8.05 12.03 0.06
CA SER A 111 -8.16 12.48 1.43
C SER A 111 -7.28 11.61 2.32
N ASN A 112 -6.58 12.26 3.24
CA ASN A 112 -5.80 11.61 4.28
C ASN A 112 -6.72 11.15 5.43
N THR A 113 -7.91 10.63 5.09
CA THR A 113 -8.76 9.98 6.08
C THR A 113 -8.08 8.67 6.43
N ASP A 114 -7.42 8.64 7.58
CA ASP A 114 -6.81 7.46 8.20
C ASP A 114 -7.89 6.42 8.51
N LEU A 115 -8.39 5.79 7.45
CA LEU A 115 -9.37 4.74 7.57
C LEU A 115 -8.64 3.52 8.11
N ARG A 116 -9.02 3.13 9.33
CA ARG A 116 -8.42 2.02 10.05
C ARG A 116 -9.47 1.07 10.57
N ILE A 117 -9.21 -0.22 10.40
CA ILE A 117 -10.05 -1.30 10.94
C ILE A 117 -9.20 -2.06 11.93
N ARG A 118 -9.66 -2.11 13.18
CA ARG A 118 -9.02 -2.90 14.24
C ARG A 118 -9.67 -4.27 14.28
N LEU A 119 -8.86 -5.30 14.05
CA LEU A 119 -9.29 -6.68 14.20
C LEU A 119 -9.18 -7.11 15.66
N PRO A 120 -10.02 -8.07 16.11
CA PRO A 120 -9.83 -8.70 17.41
C PRO A 120 -8.42 -9.28 17.54
N SER A 121 -7.83 -9.24 18.74
CA SER A 121 -6.53 -9.89 18.97
C SER A 121 -6.64 -11.38 18.66
N LEU A 122 -5.86 -11.82 17.67
CA LEU A 122 -5.84 -13.21 17.21
C LEU A 122 -4.92 -14.10 18.06
N PHE A 123 -4.01 -13.48 18.83
CA PHE A 123 -3.00 -14.17 19.61
C PHE A 123 -2.99 -13.65 21.05
N PRO A 124 -2.77 -14.53 22.06
CA PRO A 124 -2.37 -14.08 23.38
C PRO A 124 -1.03 -13.34 23.27
N PRO A 125 -0.77 -12.31 24.09
CA PRO A 125 0.49 -11.58 23.99
C PRO A 125 1.69 -12.51 24.23
N PRO A 126 2.58 -12.75 23.25
CA PRO A 126 3.83 -13.46 23.49
C PRO A 126 4.76 -12.69 24.43
N CYS A 127 5.74 -13.41 24.95
CA CYS A 127 6.78 -12.85 25.80
C CYS A 127 7.54 -11.72 25.07
N PRO A 128 7.94 -10.67 25.79
CA PRO A 128 8.49 -9.44 25.20
C PRO A 128 9.83 -9.56 24.45
N GLU A 129 10.45 -10.74 24.40
CA GLU A 129 11.81 -10.93 23.88
C GLU A 129 11.86 -11.34 22.40
N GLU A 130 10.73 -11.63 21.75
CA GLU A 130 10.65 -12.15 20.37
C GLU A 130 10.25 -11.12 19.29
N TRP A 131 10.14 -9.85 19.67
CA TRP A 131 9.49 -8.80 18.86
C TRP A 131 10.17 -8.48 17.52
N ASP A 132 11.49 -8.60 17.41
CA ASP A 132 12.25 -7.98 16.31
C ASP A 132 12.49 -8.90 15.10
N TYR A 133 11.95 -10.12 15.11
CA TYR A 133 12.29 -11.15 14.13
C TYR A 133 11.13 -11.64 13.27
N HIS A 134 9.93 -11.11 13.44
CA HIS A 134 8.79 -11.60 12.67
C HIS A 134 8.70 -10.89 11.32
N VAL A 135 8.80 -11.67 10.23
CA VAL A 135 8.30 -11.23 8.93
C VAL A 135 6.79 -11.33 8.99
N PHE A 136 6.16 -10.20 8.71
CA PHE A 136 4.73 -10.11 8.70
C PHE A 136 4.23 -10.11 7.26
N LYS A 137 3.43 -11.12 6.90
CA LYS A 137 2.74 -11.17 5.61
C LYS A 137 1.23 -11.22 5.85
N ALA A 138 0.50 -10.32 5.19
CA ALA A 138 -0.95 -10.30 5.24
C ALA A 138 -1.55 -10.37 3.83
N ILE A 139 -2.59 -11.19 3.69
CA ILE A 139 -3.38 -11.30 2.48
C ILE A 139 -4.84 -11.00 2.83
N ILE A 140 -5.45 -10.13 2.05
CA ILE A 140 -6.87 -9.79 2.16
C ILE A 140 -7.57 -10.30 0.90
N THR A 141 -8.70 -10.99 1.03
CA THR A 141 -9.40 -11.56 -0.14
C THR A 141 -10.24 -10.55 -0.92
N ALA A 142 -10.74 -9.51 -0.25
CA ALA A 142 -11.59 -8.47 -0.82
C ALA A 142 -11.51 -7.19 0.02
N ASP A 143 -11.93 -6.03 -0.52
CA ASP A 143 -11.98 -4.80 0.28
C ASP A 143 -12.93 -4.98 1.48
N PRO A 144 -12.45 -4.87 2.74
CA PRO A 144 -13.27 -5.05 3.93
C PRO A 144 -14.33 -3.96 4.14
N ILE A 145 -14.22 -2.80 3.46
CA ILE A 145 -15.26 -1.76 3.46
C ILE A 145 -16.41 -2.18 2.54
N GLU A 146 -16.08 -2.68 1.35
CA GLU A 146 -17.07 -3.05 0.34
C GLU A 146 -17.69 -4.42 0.61
N ASN A 147 -16.92 -5.35 1.19
CA ASN A 147 -17.28 -6.74 1.42
C ASN A 147 -17.05 -7.16 2.89
N PRO A 148 -17.71 -6.50 3.87
CA PRO A 148 -17.39 -6.69 5.29
C PRO A 148 -17.69 -8.10 5.83
N THR A 149 -18.58 -8.86 5.19
CA THR A 149 -18.97 -10.22 5.64
C THR A 149 -18.14 -11.33 5.01
N ASP A 150 -17.63 -11.11 3.80
CA ASP A 150 -16.98 -12.14 2.98
C ASP A 150 -15.46 -11.89 2.85
N CYS A 151 -14.97 -10.81 3.46
CA CYS A 151 -13.56 -10.49 3.53
C CYS A 151 -12.85 -11.41 4.55
N ILE A 152 -11.82 -12.10 4.07
CA ILE A 152 -10.94 -12.94 4.88
C ILE A 152 -9.57 -12.27 4.92
N VAL A 153 -9.07 -12.07 6.13
CA VAL A 153 -7.72 -11.57 6.39
C VAL A 153 -6.88 -12.73 6.90
N VAL A 154 -5.89 -13.15 6.11
CA VAL A 154 -4.93 -14.18 6.50
C VAL A 154 -3.62 -13.50 6.89
N ILE A 155 -3.12 -13.87 8.05
CA ILE A 155 -1.92 -13.29 8.63
C ILE A 155 -0.95 -14.42 8.93
N ASP A 156 0.25 -14.30 8.37
CA ASP A 156 1.36 -15.18 8.64
C ASP A 156 2.45 -14.37 9.34
N SER A 157 2.82 -14.82 10.53
CA SER A 157 3.86 -14.25 11.37
C SER A 157 4.82 -15.36 11.75
N THR A 158 5.83 -15.56 10.91
CA THR A 158 6.90 -16.52 11.21
C THR A 158 8.03 -15.83 11.97
N PRO A 159 8.46 -16.34 13.14
CA PRO A 159 9.70 -15.88 13.75
C PRO A 159 10.88 -16.21 12.81
N TYR A 160 11.74 -15.24 12.52
CA TYR A 160 13.09 -15.53 12.05
C TYR A 160 13.83 -16.22 13.20
N MET A 161 13.86 -17.55 13.19
CA MET A 161 14.85 -18.28 13.96
C MET A 161 16.17 -18.20 13.19
N PHE A 162 17.12 -17.42 13.70
CA PHE A 162 18.51 -17.60 13.30
C PHE A 162 18.93 -19.02 13.72
N LEU A 163 19.18 -19.89 12.75
CA LEU A 163 19.95 -21.11 13.00
C LEU A 163 21.38 -20.66 13.26
N GLU A 164 21.71 -20.36 14.52
CA GLU A 164 23.11 -20.28 14.94
C GLU A 164 23.74 -21.66 14.72
N ASN A 165 24.81 -21.69 13.94
CA ASN A 165 25.60 -22.86 13.57
C ASN A 165 26.91 -22.84 14.36
#